data_AF-A0A7X5DR71-F1
#
_entry.id   AF-A0A7X5DR71-F1
#
_cell.length_a   1.000
_cell.length_b   1.000
_cell.length_c   1.000
_cell.angle_alpha   90.00
_cell.angle_beta   90.00
_cell.angle_gamma   90.00
#
_symmetry.space_group_name_H-M   'P 1'
#
loop_
_entity.id
_entity.type
_entity.pdbx_description
1 polymer ?
#
loop_
_entity_poly.entity_id
_entity_poly.type
_entity_poly.pdbx_seq_one_letter_code
_entity_poly.pdbx_strand_id
1 'polypeptide(L)'
;MFFLCSNKYKRKEISSLPRQYGFRKEGRERISLSASCRGSLTVEAACVLPIFLCGILAFLYFFQAVTMAGKVAEALQDAGKQMAVYAYVKEQALGKEEISASKIVSLIYAKNRINRTLEADAPSVSLMRSSVLKKDGIIDLVAEYKFRWKMPFFSFSDFPILQRARIRAWTGRSSVDNGGNENGDSGGKVYVTANGNVYHKSRDCTHIRLSVRQEPESRVSGLRNVDGGKYHPCEKCGGSGSRIYVTDTGDRYHSSAACSGLKREVIEIPLSQAEGWKACSRCG
;
A
#
# COMPACT_ATOMS: atom_id res chain seq x y z
N MET A 1 -87.65 -20.48 -0.70
CA MET A 1 -88.38 -21.76 -0.80
C MET A 1 -87.63 -22.81 0.00
N PHE A 2 -88.32 -23.44 0.93
CA PHE A 2 -87.90 -24.68 1.59
C PHE A 2 -87.52 -25.74 0.56
N PHE A 3 -86.57 -26.62 0.86
CA PHE A 3 -86.77 -28.08 0.76
C PHE A 3 -85.69 -28.83 1.54
N LEU A 4 -86.18 -29.59 2.52
CA LEU A 4 -85.49 -30.68 3.20
C LEU A 4 -85.31 -31.85 2.23
N CYS A 5 -84.25 -32.64 2.41
CA CYS A 5 -84.30 -34.06 2.04
C CYS A 5 -83.59 -34.89 3.11
N SER A 6 -84.39 -35.48 3.99
CA SER A 6 -83.99 -36.61 4.81
C SER A 6 -84.14 -37.87 3.98
N ASN A 7 -83.14 -38.77 4.01
CA ASN A 7 -83.38 -40.15 3.66
C ASN A 7 -82.75 -41.07 4.71
N LYS A 8 -83.62 -41.80 5.41
CA LYS A 8 -83.27 -42.82 6.39
C LYS A 8 -83.07 -44.15 5.64
N TYR A 9 -81.97 -44.85 5.93
CA TYR A 9 -81.88 -46.28 5.63
C TYR A 9 -81.38 -47.03 6.87
N LYS A 10 -82.24 -47.90 7.41
CA LYS A 10 -81.92 -48.89 8.44
C LYS A 10 -81.11 -50.03 7.82
N ARG A 11 -80.11 -50.56 8.53
CA ARG A 11 -79.65 -51.95 8.34
C ARG A 11 -79.31 -52.60 9.68
N LYS A 12 -79.81 -53.82 9.85
CA LYS A 12 -79.80 -54.72 11.02
C LYS A 12 -78.39 -55.18 11.42
N GLU A 13 -78.25 -55.43 12.72
CA GLU A 13 -77.19 -56.17 13.40
C GLU A 13 -76.99 -57.59 12.86
N ILE A 14 -75.73 -58.08 12.82
CA ILE A 14 -75.31 -59.42 13.29
C ILE A 14 -73.86 -59.33 13.80
N SER A 15 -73.64 -59.97 14.95
CA SER A 15 -72.42 -60.16 15.74
C SER A 15 -71.41 -61.17 15.16
N SER A 16 -70.11 -61.01 15.47
CA SER A 16 -69.26 -61.99 16.20
C SER A 16 -67.72 -61.86 15.98
N LEU A 17 -67.01 -61.53 17.08
CA LEU A 17 -65.63 -61.90 17.50
C LEU A 17 -64.39 -61.35 16.70
N PRO A 18 -63.15 -61.39 17.27
CA PRO A 18 -62.58 -60.28 18.03
C PRO A 18 -61.26 -59.69 17.47
N ARG A 19 -60.99 -58.47 17.93
CA ARG A 19 -59.73 -57.70 18.03
C ARG A 19 -58.42 -58.40 17.62
N GLN A 20 -57.72 -57.84 16.63
CA GLN A 20 -56.26 -57.82 16.61
C GLN A 20 -55.75 -56.38 16.41
N TYR A 21 -54.88 -55.98 17.35
CA TYR A 21 -54.26 -54.69 17.50
C TYR A 21 -53.33 -54.38 16.32
N GLY A 22 -53.74 -53.48 15.44
CA GLY A 22 -52.83 -52.71 14.61
C GLY A 22 -52.45 -51.44 15.37
N PHE A 23 -51.27 -51.42 15.98
CA PHE A 23 -50.68 -50.21 16.59
C PHE A 23 -50.35 -49.22 15.46
N ARG A 24 -51.34 -48.47 14.98
CA ARG A 24 -51.13 -47.34 14.10
C ARG A 24 -50.48 -46.26 14.95
N LYS A 25 -49.15 -46.14 14.85
CA LYS A 25 -48.44 -44.95 15.33
C LYS A 25 -49.07 -43.75 14.63
N GLU A 26 -49.95 -43.04 15.33
CA GLU A 26 -50.24 -41.65 15.01
C GLU A 26 -48.91 -40.91 15.16
N GLY A 27 -48.19 -40.79 14.06
CA GLY A 27 -47.25 -39.70 13.92
C GLY A 27 -48.07 -38.43 14.08
N ARG A 28 -48.03 -37.84 15.28
CA ARG A 28 -48.34 -36.43 15.47
C ARG A 28 -47.36 -35.67 14.57
N GLU A 29 -47.74 -35.47 13.32
CA GLU A 29 -47.26 -34.32 12.58
C GLU A 29 -47.58 -33.13 13.48
N ARG A 30 -46.52 -32.48 13.97
CA ARG A 30 -46.65 -31.20 14.65
C ARG A 30 -47.06 -30.21 13.58
N ILE A 31 -48.34 -30.18 13.25
CA ILE A 31 -48.93 -29.05 12.56
C ILE A 31 -48.78 -27.90 13.55
N SER A 32 -47.90 -26.97 13.21
CA SER A 32 -47.68 -25.75 13.98
C SER A 32 -49.03 -25.14 14.40
N LEU A 33 -49.14 -24.70 15.65
CA LEU A 33 -50.33 -24.04 16.20
C LEU A 33 -50.76 -22.79 15.40
N SER A 34 -49.93 -22.31 14.47
CA SER A 34 -50.23 -21.21 13.55
C SER A 34 -51.16 -21.58 12.37
N ALA A 35 -51.50 -22.85 12.17
CA ALA A 35 -52.38 -23.29 11.07
C ALA A 35 -53.89 -23.03 11.28
N SER A 36 -54.32 -22.60 12.47
CA SER A 36 -55.76 -22.49 12.79
C SER A 36 -56.38 -21.11 12.49
N CYS A 37 -55.56 -20.05 12.32
CA CYS A 37 -56.07 -18.71 12.02
C CYS A 37 -55.88 -18.37 10.53
N ARG A 38 -56.99 -18.21 9.80
CA ARG A 38 -57.00 -17.62 8.46
C ARG A 38 -56.37 -16.22 8.54
N GLY A 39 -55.20 -16.03 7.91
CA GLY A 39 -54.47 -14.76 7.88
C GLY A 39 -53.17 -14.71 8.70
N SER A 40 -52.81 -15.76 9.46
CA SER A 40 -51.54 -15.80 10.20
C SER A 40 -50.33 -15.60 9.29
N LEU A 41 -50.34 -16.24 8.11
CA LEU A 41 -49.25 -16.18 7.13
C LEU A 41 -49.02 -14.76 6.57
N THR A 42 -50.08 -13.97 6.40
CA THR A 42 -49.95 -12.57 5.95
C THR A 42 -49.44 -11.64 7.06
N VAL A 43 -49.83 -11.89 8.32
CA VAL A 43 -49.35 -11.10 9.46
C VAL A 43 -47.88 -11.40 9.74
N GLU A 44 -47.48 -12.68 9.70
CA GLU A 44 -46.09 -13.08 9.81
C GLU A 44 -45.24 -12.45 8.70
N ALA A 45 -45.70 -12.51 7.44
CA ALA A 45 -45.00 -11.89 6.31
C ALA A 45 -44.90 -10.35 6.42
N ALA A 46 -45.97 -9.67 6.88
CA ALA A 46 -45.99 -8.23 7.05
C ALA A 46 -45.00 -7.73 8.13
N CYS A 47 -44.64 -8.57 9.10
CA CYS A 47 -43.64 -8.26 10.12
C CYS A 47 -42.21 -8.66 9.71
N VAL A 48 -42.05 -9.81 9.04
CA VAL A 48 -40.73 -10.33 8.64
C VAL A 48 -40.14 -9.54 7.47
N LEU A 49 -40.96 -9.15 6.49
CA LEU A 49 -40.49 -8.45 5.29
C LEU A 49 -39.81 -7.11 5.59
N PRO A 50 -40.35 -6.21 6.43
CA PRO A 50 -39.66 -4.96 6.80
C PRO A 50 -38.32 -5.19 7.48
N ILE A 51 -38.22 -6.18 8.38
CA ILE A 51 -36.97 -6.51 9.08
C ILE A 51 -35.92 -7.01 8.08
N PHE A 52 -36.33 -7.89 7.17
CA PHE A 52 -35.47 -8.40 6.11
C PHE A 52 -34.98 -7.27 5.18
N LEU A 53 -35.87 -6.37 4.76
CA LEU A 53 -35.52 -5.20 3.94
C LEU A 53 -34.58 -4.24 4.69
N CYS A 54 -34.81 -4.00 5.99
CA CYS A 54 -33.89 -3.24 6.83
C CYS A 54 -32.50 -3.87 6.86
N GLY A 55 -32.42 -5.20 6.92
CA GLY A 55 -31.16 -5.95 6.81
C GLY A 55 -30.45 -5.72 5.48
N ILE A 56 -31.16 -5.85 4.35
CA ILE A 56 -30.60 -5.59 3.02
C ILE A 56 -30.11 -4.15 2.90
N LEU A 57 -30.91 -3.18 3.34
CA LEU A 57 -30.53 -1.76 3.30
C LEU A 57 -29.28 -1.53 4.16
N ALA A 58 -29.19 -2.09 5.36
CA ALA A 58 -28.00 -1.99 6.19
C ALA A 58 -26.74 -2.51 5.49
N PHE A 59 -26.83 -3.64 4.77
CA PHE A 59 -25.72 -4.13 3.96
C PHE A 59 -25.36 -3.19 2.82
N LEU A 60 -26.34 -2.64 2.09
CA LEU A 60 -26.08 -1.67 1.02
C LEU A 60 -25.39 -0.39 1.53
N TYR A 61 -25.84 0.16 2.66
CA TYR A 61 -25.18 1.31 3.29
C TYR A 61 -23.78 0.98 3.80
N PHE A 62 -23.56 -0.25 4.29
CA PHE A 62 -22.22 -0.69 4.66
C PHE A 62 -21.28 -0.70 3.44
N PHE A 63 -21.71 -1.23 2.30
CA PHE A 63 -20.91 -1.17 1.06
C PHE A 63 -20.66 0.27 0.61
N GLN A 64 -21.66 1.15 0.74
CA GLN A 64 -21.50 2.57 0.45
C GLN A 64 -20.46 3.24 1.37
N ALA A 65 -20.47 2.90 2.67
CA ALA A 65 -19.50 3.38 3.64
C ALA A 65 -18.07 2.93 3.31
N VAL A 66 -17.90 1.64 2.98
CA VAL A 66 -16.61 1.07 2.55
C VAL A 66 -16.12 1.72 1.26
N THR A 67 -17.01 1.91 0.28
CA THR A 67 -16.66 2.56 -1.00
C THR A 67 -16.23 4.01 -0.79
N MET A 68 -16.95 4.76 0.06
CA MET A 68 -16.59 6.12 0.43
C MET A 68 -15.22 6.15 1.13
N ALA A 69 -15.01 5.27 2.11
CA ALA A 69 -13.72 5.16 2.80
C ALA A 69 -12.58 4.80 1.83
N GLY A 70 -12.82 3.95 0.83
CA GLY A 70 -11.87 3.64 -0.23
C GLY A 70 -11.52 4.86 -1.08
N LYS A 71 -12.54 5.60 -1.57
CA LYS A 71 -12.35 6.82 -2.37
C LYS A 71 -11.55 7.89 -1.63
N VAL A 72 -11.87 8.13 -0.35
CA VAL A 72 -11.14 9.11 0.48
C VAL A 72 -9.71 8.64 0.72
N ALA A 73 -9.48 7.36 1.01
CA ALA A 73 -8.13 6.81 1.19
C ALA A 73 -7.27 6.92 -0.09
N GLU A 74 -7.85 6.60 -1.24
CA GLU A 74 -7.21 6.76 -2.55
C GLU A 74 -6.83 8.22 -2.81
N ALA A 75 -7.78 9.15 -2.64
CA ALA A 75 -7.56 10.57 -2.83
C ALA A 75 -6.47 11.12 -1.90
N LEU A 76 -6.43 10.66 -0.64
CA LEU A 76 -5.43 11.03 0.34
C LEU A 76 -4.03 10.54 -0.06
N GLN A 77 -3.94 9.30 -0.55
CA GLN A 77 -2.68 8.74 -1.04
C GLN A 77 -2.19 9.43 -2.32
N ASP A 78 -3.08 9.70 -3.28
CA ASP A 78 -2.72 10.40 -4.51
C ASP A 78 -2.22 11.82 -4.21
N ALA A 79 -2.97 12.58 -3.39
CA ALA A 79 -2.57 13.91 -2.96
C ALA A 79 -1.20 13.90 -2.27
N GLY A 80 -0.97 12.97 -1.34
CA GLY A 80 0.30 12.87 -0.64
C GLY A 80 1.47 12.45 -1.55
N LYS A 81 1.24 11.58 -2.55
CA LYS A 81 2.26 11.24 -3.55
C LYS A 81 2.65 12.45 -4.39
N GLN A 82 1.68 13.22 -4.86
CA GLN A 82 1.96 14.47 -5.59
C GLN A 82 2.74 15.45 -4.72
N MET A 83 2.33 15.64 -3.46
CA MET A 83 3.05 16.50 -2.51
C MET A 83 4.48 16.02 -2.27
N ALA A 84 4.73 14.71 -2.23
CA ALA A 84 6.07 14.13 -2.07
C ALA A 84 6.99 14.47 -3.25
N VAL A 85 6.45 14.51 -4.48
CA VAL A 85 7.16 14.94 -5.69
C VAL A 85 7.43 16.44 -5.66
N TYR A 86 6.42 17.26 -5.34
CA TYR A 86 6.59 18.72 -5.26
C TYR A 86 7.60 19.13 -4.17
N ALA A 87 7.67 18.39 -3.06
CA ALA A 87 8.65 18.62 -2.01
C ALA A 87 10.10 18.54 -2.54
N TYR A 88 10.39 17.62 -3.47
CA TYR A 88 11.71 17.49 -4.09
C TYR A 88 12.08 18.70 -4.95
N VAL A 89 11.16 19.13 -5.83
CA VAL A 89 11.38 20.30 -6.71
C VAL A 89 11.60 21.55 -5.87
N LYS A 90 10.81 21.71 -4.79
CA LYS A 90 10.95 22.86 -3.90
C LYS A 90 12.28 22.87 -3.16
N GLU A 91 12.75 21.71 -2.68
CA GLU A 91 14.05 21.63 -1.99
C GLU A 91 15.22 22.03 -2.90
N GLN A 92 15.16 21.69 -4.20
CA GLN A 92 16.15 22.17 -5.16
C GLN A 92 16.08 23.68 -5.43
N ALA A 93 14.89 24.26 -5.41
CA ALA A 93 14.66 25.63 -5.88
C ALA A 93 14.81 26.71 -4.79
N LEU A 94 14.42 26.43 -3.54
CA LEU A 94 14.18 27.48 -2.52
C LEU A 94 15.06 27.39 -1.26
N GLY A 95 15.95 26.40 -1.15
CA GLY A 95 16.72 26.20 0.09
C GLY A 95 15.82 25.88 1.29
N LYS A 96 16.43 25.57 2.45
CA LYS A 96 15.72 24.97 3.60
C LYS A 96 14.88 25.93 4.45
N GLU A 97 14.86 27.24 4.17
CA GLU A 97 14.36 28.23 5.15
C GLU A 97 12.87 28.61 5.02
N GLU A 98 12.26 28.54 3.82
CA GLU A 98 10.85 28.95 3.64
C GLU A 98 9.82 27.81 3.80
N ILE A 99 9.95 27.00 4.84
CA ILE A 99 9.14 25.78 5.00
C ILE A 99 7.72 26.07 5.54
N SER A 100 7.49 27.18 6.26
CA SER A 100 6.23 27.42 6.97
C SER A 100 5.05 27.81 6.04
N ALA A 101 5.24 28.80 5.16
CA ALA A 101 4.20 29.22 4.20
C ALA A 101 3.84 28.10 3.21
N SER A 102 4.82 27.26 2.82
CA SER A 102 4.54 26.09 1.97
C SER A 102 3.69 25.02 2.63
N LYS A 103 3.73 24.86 3.97
CA LYS A 103 2.88 23.86 4.63
C LYS A 103 1.41 24.18 4.38
N ILE A 104 1.03 25.44 4.52
CA ILE A 104 -0.35 25.91 4.31
C ILE A 104 -0.76 25.73 2.84
N VAL A 105 0.09 26.17 1.89
CA VAL A 105 -0.19 26.01 0.44
C VAL A 105 -0.33 24.54 0.06
N SER A 106 0.52 23.66 0.61
CA SER A 106 0.48 22.23 0.33
C SER A 106 -0.77 21.53 0.90
N LEU A 107 -1.31 22.00 2.02
CA LEU A 107 -2.57 21.49 2.58
C LEU A 107 -3.81 21.98 1.81
N ILE A 108 -3.80 23.22 1.33
CA ILE A 108 -4.86 23.75 0.45
C ILE A 108 -4.87 22.95 -0.86
N TYR A 109 -3.70 22.70 -1.44
CA TYR A 109 -3.56 21.84 -2.60
C TYR A 109 -4.14 20.45 -2.34
N ALA A 110 -3.76 19.81 -1.22
CA ALA A 110 -4.29 18.50 -0.86
C ALA A 110 -5.82 18.51 -0.72
N LYS A 111 -6.38 19.51 -0.05
CA LYS A 111 -7.84 19.65 0.13
C LYS A 111 -8.57 19.81 -1.20
N ASN A 112 -8.07 20.68 -2.08
CA ASN A 112 -8.66 20.89 -3.40
C ASN A 112 -8.55 19.64 -4.28
N ARG A 113 -7.44 18.90 -4.18
CA ARG A 113 -7.24 17.65 -4.91
C ARG A 113 -8.23 16.58 -4.44
N ILE A 114 -8.37 16.40 -3.13
CA ILE A 114 -9.33 15.47 -2.54
C ILE A 114 -10.75 15.83 -2.96
N ASN A 115 -11.14 17.10 -2.84
CA ASN A 115 -12.48 17.56 -3.23
C ASN A 115 -12.77 17.39 -4.74
N ARG A 116 -11.77 17.41 -5.62
CA ARG A 116 -11.94 17.11 -7.05
C ARG A 116 -12.10 15.62 -7.34
N THR A 117 -11.47 14.77 -6.54
CA THR A 117 -11.56 13.31 -6.69
C THR A 117 -12.87 12.78 -6.11
N LEU A 118 -13.41 13.46 -5.11
CA LEU A 118 -14.70 13.16 -4.51
C LEU A 118 -15.85 13.75 -5.35
N GLU A 119 -16.97 13.04 -5.42
CA GLU A 119 -18.19 13.48 -6.12
C GLU A 119 -18.84 14.68 -5.42
N ALA A 120 -19.72 15.42 -6.11
CA ALA A 120 -20.34 16.64 -5.58
C ALA A 120 -21.18 16.44 -4.30
N ASP A 121 -21.69 15.23 -4.05
CA ASP A 121 -22.45 14.86 -2.83
C ASP A 121 -21.56 14.24 -1.72
N ALA A 122 -20.24 14.30 -1.87
CA ALA A 122 -19.32 13.77 -0.88
C ALA A 122 -19.28 14.63 0.40
N PRO A 123 -18.99 14.01 1.57
CA PRO A 123 -18.86 14.74 2.81
C PRO A 123 -17.66 15.69 2.77
N SER A 124 -17.81 16.86 3.40
CA SER A 124 -16.72 17.82 3.55
C SER A 124 -15.58 17.19 4.34
N VAL A 125 -14.38 17.17 3.75
CA VAL A 125 -13.17 16.63 4.37
C VAL A 125 -12.38 17.76 5.03
N SER A 126 -12.10 17.61 6.32
CA SER A 126 -11.18 18.46 7.08
C SER A 126 -9.79 17.83 7.11
N LEU A 127 -8.76 18.67 6.90
CA LEU A 127 -7.34 18.27 6.97
C LEU A 127 -6.60 18.91 8.15
N MET A 128 -7.30 19.49 9.13
CA MET A 128 -6.67 20.31 10.18
C MET A 128 -5.64 19.56 11.04
N ARG A 129 -5.76 18.25 11.16
CA ARG A 129 -4.82 17.38 11.90
C ARG A 129 -3.60 16.95 11.08
N SER A 130 -3.52 17.36 9.81
CA SER A 130 -2.42 17.02 8.90
C SER A 130 -1.17 17.82 9.23
N SER A 131 -0.01 17.24 8.93
CA SER A 131 1.29 17.89 9.08
C SER A 131 2.18 17.55 7.90
N VAL A 132 2.82 18.55 7.30
CA VAL A 132 3.65 18.39 6.11
C VAL A 132 5.10 18.63 6.47
N LEU A 133 5.99 17.70 6.07
CA LEU A 133 7.44 17.83 6.24
C LEU A 133 7.85 18.14 7.69
N LYS A 134 7.61 17.18 8.59
CA LYS A 134 8.27 17.15 9.91
C LYS A 134 9.75 16.78 9.76
N LYS A 135 10.52 16.76 10.85
CA LYS A 135 11.98 16.48 10.88
C LYS A 135 12.38 15.26 10.01
N ASP A 136 11.53 14.23 9.99
CA ASP A 136 11.79 12.97 9.28
C ASP A 136 11.51 13.01 7.76
N GLY A 137 11.14 14.17 7.19
CA GLY A 137 10.72 14.29 5.78
C GLY A 137 9.37 13.61 5.48
N ILE A 138 8.55 13.37 6.50
CA ILE A 138 7.25 12.70 6.37
C ILE A 138 6.14 13.74 6.16
N ILE A 139 5.30 13.47 5.16
CA ILE A 139 4.03 14.12 4.89
C ILE A 139 2.94 13.25 5.53
N ASP A 140 2.24 13.83 6.49
CA ASP A 140 1.22 13.17 7.29
C ASP A 140 -0.14 13.83 7.02
N LEU A 141 -0.96 13.19 6.20
CA LEU A 141 -2.29 13.68 5.85
C LEU A 141 -3.33 12.96 6.70
N VAL A 142 -4.19 13.73 7.37
CA VAL A 142 -5.28 13.23 8.22
C VAL A 142 -6.58 13.83 7.71
N ALA A 143 -7.42 12.98 7.11
CA ALA A 143 -8.76 13.32 6.65
C ALA A 143 -9.78 13.00 7.74
N GLU A 144 -10.55 14.01 8.13
CA GLU A 144 -11.67 13.89 9.05
C GLU A 144 -12.96 14.28 8.33
N TYR A 145 -13.93 13.38 8.31
CA TYR A 145 -15.21 13.57 7.66
C TYR A 145 -16.31 12.82 8.39
N LYS A 146 -17.56 13.16 8.12
CA LYS A 146 -18.73 12.53 8.73
C LYS A 146 -19.45 11.67 7.71
N PHE A 147 -19.65 10.40 8.01
CA PHE A 147 -20.49 9.53 7.20
C PHE A 147 -21.95 9.78 7.55
N ARG A 148 -22.73 10.24 6.56
CA ARG A 148 -24.15 10.56 6.71
C ARG A 148 -24.99 9.39 6.27
N TRP A 149 -25.69 8.78 7.21
CA TRP A 149 -26.62 7.69 6.90
C TRP A 149 -27.95 8.26 6.38
N LYS A 150 -28.17 8.22 5.06
CA LYS A 150 -29.39 8.75 4.42
C LYS A 150 -30.53 7.71 4.40
N MET A 151 -31.10 7.32 5.54
CA MET A 151 -32.27 6.43 5.58
C MET A 151 -33.60 7.19 5.67
N PRO A 152 -34.63 6.77 4.92
CA PRO A 152 -35.92 7.46 4.90
C PRO A 152 -36.70 7.41 6.24
N PHE A 153 -36.46 6.41 7.09
CA PHE A 153 -37.27 6.18 8.29
C PHE A 153 -36.49 6.30 9.62
N PHE A 154 -35.17 6.41 9.55
CA PHE A 154 -34.30 6.50 10.74
C PHE A 154 -33.22 7.55 10.52
N SER A 155 -33.17 8.54 11.41
CA SER A 155 -32.08 9.50 11.47
C SER A 155 -31.04 9.00 12.47
N PHE A 156 -30.01 8.32 11.98
CA PHE A 156 -28.84 8.01 12.81
C PHE A 156 -27.97 9.25 12.97
N SER A 157 -27.24 9.32 14.10
CA SER A 157 -26.23 10.35 14.29
C SER A 157 -25.12 10.18 13.25
N ASP A 158 -24.54 11.30 12.80
CA ASP A 158 -23.39 11.29 11.91
C ASP A 158 -22.22 10.54 12.57
N PHE A 159 -21.61 9.60 11.84
CA PHE A 159 -20.45 8.86 12.34
C PHE A 159 -19.16 9.57 11.89
N PRO A 160 -18.35 10.10 12.82
CA PRO A 160 -17.06 10.69 12.45
C PRO A 160 -16.09 9.59 12.04
N ILE A 161 -15.45 9.77 10.89
CA ILE A 161 -14.41 8.88 10.37
C ILE A 161 -13.12 9.69 10.27
N LEU A 162 -12.04 9.08 10.76
CA LEU A 162 -10.68 9.61 10.65
C LEU A 162 -9.84 8.63 9.85
N GLN A 163 -9.27 9.10 8.74
CA GLN A 163 -8.35 8.35 7.90
C GLN A 163 -7.01 9.06 7.82
N ARG A 164 -5.91 8.30 7.79
CA ARG A 164 -4.55 8.84 7.81
C ARG A 164 -3.70 8.19 6.72
N ALA A 165 -2.95 9.01 5.99
CA ALA A 165 -1.92 8.56 5.07
C ALA A 165 -0.58 9.20 5.47
N ARG A 166 0.45 8.36 5.67
CA ARG A 166 1.82 8.80 5.90
C ARG A 166 2.66 8.46 4.68
N ILE A 167 3.26 9.49 4.09
CA ILE A 167 4.05 9.37 2.86
C ILE A 167 5.38 10.08 3.09
N ARG A 168 6.50 9.45 2.72
CA ARG A 168 7.82 10.08 2.81
C ARG A 168 8.04 10.94 1.56
N ALA A 169 8.48 12.18 1.76
CA ALA A 169 8.86 13.07 0.67
C ALA A 169 10.08 12.51 -0.09
N TRP A 170 10.17 12.80 -1.40
CA TRP A 170 11.29 12.36 -2.24
C TRP A 170 12.49 13.31 -2.17
N THR A 171 12.81 13.79 -0.98
CA THR A 171 13.90 14.74 -0.68
C THR A 171 15.28 14.05 -0.54
N GLY A 172 15.39 12.81 -1.02
CA GLY A 172 16.56 11.96 -0.76
C GLY A 172 16.72 11.57 0.72
N ARG A 173 17.70 10.70 1.00
CA ARG A 173 18.21 10.54 2.36
C ARG A 173 19.25 11.63 2.58
N SER A 174 18.83 12.76 3.15
CA SER A 174 19.80 13.61 3.82
C SER A 174 20.52 12.74 4.85
N SER A 175 21.85 12.72 4.85
CA SER A 175 22.70 12.06 5.85
C SER A 175 22.54 12.66 7.27
N VAL A 176 21.43 13.36 7.51
CA VAL A 176 21.14 14.25 8.63
C VAL A 176 20.08 13.61 9.54
N ASP A 177 19.99 12.28 9.57
CA ASP A 177 19.52 11.59 10.79
C ASP A 177 20.74 11.42 11.71
N ASN A 178 21.30 12.54 12.15
CA ASN A 178 22.11 12.62 13.36
C ASN A 178 21.17 13.13 14.46
N GLY A 179 20.31 12.22 14.93
CA GLY A 179 19.59 12.41 16.18
C GLY A 179 20.58 12.36 17.33
N GLY A 180 21.03 13.54 17.78
CA GLY A 180 21.59 13.79 19.11
C GLY A 180 22.98 13.21 19.36
N ASN A 181 24.01 14.02 19.13
CA ASN A 181 24.95 14.35 20.21
C ASN A 181 25.74 15.62 19.84
N GLU A 182 25.42 16.73 20.49
CA GLU A 182 26.37 17.81 20.68
C GLU A 182 27.39 17.31 21.69
N ASN A 183 28.45 16.67 21.21
CA ASN A 183 29.79 16.64 21.82
C ASN A 183 30.73 15.85 20.91
N GLY A 184 31.90 16.43 20.68
CA GLY A 184 32.79 16.11 19.57
C GLY A 184 33.12 14.63 19.40
N ASP A 185 32.68 14.08 18.27
CA ASP A 185 33.53 13.22 17.46
C ASP A 185 33.06 13.37 16.00
N SER A 186 34.01 13.62 15.11
CA SER A 186 33.75 13.76 13.68
C SER A 186 33.57 12.36 13.08
N GLY A 187 32.48 11.69 13.45
CA GLY A 187 32.07 10.38 12.96
C GLY A 187 31.59 10.43 11.50
N GLY A 188 32.39 11.00 10.61
CA GLY A 188 32.13 11.02 9.18
C GLY A 188 31.98 9.59 8.67
N LYS A 189 30.98 9.35 7.83
CA LYS A 189 30.83 8.04 7.18
C LYS A 189 31.79 7.96 6.00
N VAL A 190 32.43 6.80 5.85
CA VAL A 190 33.38 6.54 4.76
C VAL A 190 32.98 5.29 4.00
N TYR A 191 33.34 5.25 2.73
CA TYR A 191 33.11 4.12 1.83
C TYR A 191 34.40 3.32 1.71
N VAL A 192 34.28 2.02 1.93
CA VAL A 192 35.38 1.06 1.82
C VAL A 192 35.02 -0.02 0.81
N THR A 193 36.04 -0.60 0.20
CA THR A 193 35.87 -1.79 -0.64
C THR A 193 36.17 -3.03 0.18
N ALA A 194 35.47 -4.14 -0.07
CA ALA A 194 35.57 -5.35 0.75
C ALA A 194 37.01 -5.87 0.96
N ASN A 195 37.90 -5.66 -0.02
CA ASN A 195 39.30 -6.12 0.00
C ASN A 195 40.31 -4.96 -0.08
N GLY A 196 39.90 -3.71 0.13
CA GLY A 196 40.80 -2.55 0.06
C GLY A 196 41.30 -2.12 1.44
N ASN A 197 42.39 -1.35 1.49
CA ASN A 197 42.93 -0.75 2.73
C ASN A 197 42.83 0.79 2.72
N VAL A 198 41.95 1.31 1.87
CA VAL A 198 41.78 2.74 1.61
C VAL A 198 40.31 3.10 1.81
N TYR A 199 40.06 4.17 2.56
CA TYR A 199 38.72 4.71 2.74
C TYR A 199 38.48 5.90 1.82
N HIS A 200 37.22 6.09 1.42
CA HIS A 200 36.79 7.13 0.51
C HIS A 200 35.69 7.98 1.14
N LYS A 201 35.74 9.30 1.02
CA LYS A 201 34.67 10.18 1.51
C LYS A 201 33.48 10.30 0.54
N SER A 202 33.70 9.98 -0.74
CA SER A 202 32.68 10.04 -1.79
C SER A 202 32.44 8.67 -2.44
N ARG A 203 31.16 8.31 -2.61
CA ARG A 203 30.73 7.09 -3.30
C ARG A 203 30.98 7.15 -4.81
N ASP A 204 31.09 8.36 -5.35
CA ASP A 204 31.35 8.62 -6.77
C ASP A 204 32.85 8.77 -7.07
N CYS A 205 33.72 8.44 -6.11
CA CYS A 205 35.15 8.39 -6.37
C CYS A 205 35.44 7.39 -7.51
N THR A 206 36.18 7.85 -8.52
CA THR A 206 36.56 7.06 -9.71
C THR A 206 37.36 5.79 -9.39
N HIS A 207 38.01 5.72 -8.23
CA HIS A 207 38.69 4.51 -7.76
C HIS A 207 37.70 3.41 -7.30
N ILE A 208 36.52 3.81 -6.80
CA ILE A 208 35.45 2.88 -6.42
C ILE A 208 34.52 2.64 -7.61
N ARG A 209 34.02 3.72 -8.21
CA ARG A 209 33.03 3.71 -9.29
C ARG A 209 33.75 3.88 -10.62
N LEU A 210 34.10 2.75 -11.24
CA LEU A 210 34.73 2.72 -12.56
C LEU A 210 33.73 3.14 -13.65
N SER A 211 34.20 3.93 -14.60
CA SER A 211 33.49 4.19 -15.86
C SER A 211 33.66 2.98 -16.78
N VAL A 212 32.59 2.21 -16.96
CA VAL A 212 32.56 1.02 -17.81
C VAL A 212 31.90 1.34 -19.14
N ARG A 213 32.56 1.00 -20.25
CA ARG A 213 32.01 1.12 -21.61
C ARG A 213 31.88 -0.27 -22.21
N GLN A 214 30.87 -0.44 -23.07
CA GLN A 214 30.63 -1.68 -23.78
C GLN A 214 31.00 -1.50 -25.24
N GLU A 215 31.86 -2.38 -25.76
CA GLU A 215 32.35 -2.35 -27.14
C GLU A 215 32.23 -3.75 -27.76
N PRO A 216 32.17 -3.85 -29.09
CA PRO A 216 32.24 -5.15 -29.76
C PRO A 216 33.66 -5.71 -29.70
N GLU A 217 33.77 -7.03 -29.59
CA GLU A 217 35.07 -7.74 -29.48
C GLU A 217 36.01 -7.42 -30.65
N SER A 218 35.46 -7.25 -31.85
CA SER A 218 36.21 -6.90 -33.06
C SER A 218 37.01 -5.59 -32.94
N ARG A 219 36.61 -4.68 -32.05
CA ARG A 219 37.23 -3.36 -31.87
C ARG A 219 38.32 -3.33 -30.81
N VAL A 220 38.45 -4.38 -30.00
CA VAL A 220 39.41 -4.44 -28.87
C VAL A 220 40.85 -4.19 -29.32
N SER A 221 41.25 -4.77 -30.45
CA SER A 221 42.60 -4.66 -30.99
C SER A 221 43.00 -3.20 -31.32
N GLY A 222 42.02 -2.36 -31.68
CA GLY A 222 42.20 -0.94 -31.98
C GLY A 222 42.02 -0.01 -30.77
N LEU A 223 41.41 -0.48 -29.69
CA LEU A 223 41.18 0.32 -28.49
C LEU A 223 42.45 0.45 -27.65
N ARG A 224 42.62 1.63 -27.05
CA ARG A 224 43.69 1.94 -26.09
C ARG A 224 43.08 2.58 -24.86
N ASN A 225 43.66 2.31 -23.70
CA ASN A 225 43.30 3.01 -22.48
C ASN A 225 43.86 4.45 -22.48
N VAL A 226 43.53 5.23 -21.45
CA VAL A 226 44.00 6.63 -21.32
C VAL A 226 45.53 6.74 -21.34
N ASP A 227 46.22 5.71 -20.86
CA ASP A 227 47.69 5.64 -20.81
C ASP A 227 48.31 5.06 -22.09
N GLY A 228 47.52 4.79 -23.13
CA GLY A 228 47.98 4.26 -24.42
C GLY A 228 48.25 2.74 -24.45
N GLY A 229 47.92 2.02 -23.38
CA GLY A 229 48.04 0.57 -23.25
C GLY A 229 46.98 -0.21 -24.05
N LYS A 230 47.32 -1.45 -24.43
CA LYS A 230 46.39 -2.40 -25.07
C LYS A 230 45.54 -3.11 -24.02
N TYR A 231 44.33 -3.51 -24.41
CA TYR A 231 43.45 -4.30 -23.55
C TYR A 231 43.72 -5.81 -23.69
N HIS A 232 43.83 -6.49 -22.56
CA HIS A 232 44.08 -7.94 -22.43
C HIS A 232 42.87 -8.66 -21.83
N PRO A 233 42.71 -9.98 -22.07
CA PRO A 233 41.61 -10.73 -21.48
C PRO A 233 41.71 -10.74 -19.95
N CYS A 234 40.57 -10.58 -19.29
CA CYS A 234 40.50 -10.68 -17.83
C CYS A 234 40.73 -12.13 -17.37
N GLU A 235 41.64 -12.32 -16.42
CA GLU A 235 41.96 -13.64 -15.83
C GLU A 235 40.75 -14.34 -15.18
N LYS A 236 39.79 -13.58 -14.65
CA LYS A 236 38.63 -14.15 -13.93
C LYS A 236 37.50 -14.60 -14.85
N CYS A 237 37.31 -13.92 -15.98
CA CYS A 237 36.16 -14.17 -16.86
C CYS A 237 36.55 -14.54 -18.30
N GLY A 238 37.85 -14.65 -18.59
CA GLY A 238 38.39 -15.01 -19.91
C GLY A 238 38.26 -13.92 -20.98
N GLY A 239 37.28 -13.01 -20.83
CA GLY A 239 37.03 -11.93 -21.78
C GLY A 239 36.27 -12.35 -23.04
N SER A 240 35.74 -13.57 -23.12
CA SER A 240 35.06 -14.09 -24.31
C SER A 240 33.61 -13.62 -24.43
N GLY A 241 33.21 -13.19 -25.63
CA GLY A 241 31.82 -12.86 -25.95
C GLY A 241 31.68 -11.79 -27.04
N SER A 242 30.51 -11.74 -27.70
CA SER A 242 30.25 -10.78 -28.79
C SER A 242 30.35 -9.31 -28.35
N ARG A 243 30.20 -9.05 -27.05
CA ARG A 243 30.29 -7.74 -26.41
C ARG A 243 31.21 -7.84 -25.21
N ILE A 244 32.15 -6.91 -25.14
CA ILE A 244 33.14 -6.84 -24.09
C ILE A 244 33.02 -5.51 -23.35
N TYR A 245 33.40 -5.54 -22.08
CA TYR A 245 33.34 -4.41 -21.17
C TYR A 245 34.76 -3.97 -20.86
N VAL A 246 35.05 -2.69 -21.12
CA VAL A 246 36.35 -2.06 -20.87
C VAL A 246 36.17 -0.86 -19.96
N THR A 247 37.27 -0.46 -19.33
CA THR A 247 37.33 0.74 -18.50
C THR A 247 38.38 1.69 -19.06
N ASP A 248 38.21 2.98 -18.82
CA ASP A 248 39.10 4.01 -19.39
C ASP A 248 40.54 3.91 -18.84
N THR A 249 40.68 3.50 -17.58
CA THR A 249 41.98 3.40 -16.88
C THR A 249 42.49 1.98 -16.75
N GLY A 250 41.67 0.96 -17.02
CA GLY A 250 42.09 -0.43 -16.94
C GLY A 250 42.79 -0.90 -18.22
N ASP A 251 43.50 -2.01 -18.12
CA ASP A 251 44.17 -2.70 -19.22
C ASP A 251 43.50 -4.05 -19.57
N ARG A 252 42.35 -4.34 -18.97
CA ARG A 252 41.63 -5.61 -19.15
C ARG A 252 40.23 -5.42 -19.71
N TYR A 253 39.82 -6.34 -20.57
CA TYR A 253 38.45 -6.45 -21.06
C TYR A 253 37.72 -7.64 -20.41
N HIS A 254 36.44 -7.47 -20.17
CA HIS A 254 35.59 -8.41 -19.44
C HIS A 254 34.43 -8.88 -20.31
N SER A 255 33.96 -10.12 -20.10
CA SER A 255 32.79 -10.68 -20.80
C SER A 255 31.45 -10.25 -20.19
N SER A 256 31.45 -9.76 -18.94
CA SER A 256 30.23 -9.34 -18.23
C SER A 256 30.48 -8.11 -17.36
N ALA A 257 29.50 -7.20 -17.32
CA ALA A 257 29.49 -6.06 -16.41
C ALA A 257 29.49 -6.48 -14.92
N ALA A 258 29.07 -7.71 -14.62
CA ALA A 258 29.03 -8.26 -13.27
C ALA A 258 30.32 -9.01 -12.87
N CYS A 259 31.33 -9.04 -13.73
CA CYS A 259 32.61 -9.70 -13.42
C CYS A 259 33.19 -9.13 -12.11
N SER A 260 33.62 -9.99 -11.18
CA SER A 260 34.26 -9.58 -9.92
C SER A 260 35.65 -8.92 -10.09
N GLY A 261 36.20 -8.91 -11.31
CA GLY A 261 37.36 -8.10 -11.68
C GLY A 261 36.99 -6.65 -12.03
N LEU A 262 35.72 -6.40 -12.35
CA LEU A 262 35.19 -5.11 -12.79
C LEU A 262 34.31 -4.46 -11.71
N LYS A 263 33.47 -5.25 -11.06
CA LYS A 263 32.61 -4.82 -9.96
C LYS A 263 33.38 -4.89 -8.64
N ARG A 264 33.37 -3.80 -7.88
CA ARG A 264 33.82 -3.74 -6.48
C ARG A 264 32.61 -3.70 -5.56
N GLU A 265 32.62 -4.50 -4.51
CA GLU A 265 31.63 -4.41 -3.44
C GLU A 265 32.03 -3.28 -2.49
N VAL A 266 31.09 -2.36 -2.25
CA VAL A 266 31.33 -1.10 -1.52
C VAL A 266 30.43 -1.05 -0.31
N ILE A 267 31.04 -0.94 0.86
CA ILE A 267 30.37 -0.94 2.16
C ILE A 267 30.55 0.45 2.77
N GLU A 268 29.51 0.94 3.43
CA GLU A 268 29.53 2.21 4.18
C GLU A 268 29.80 1.88 5.65
N ILE A 269 30.89 2.43 6.20
CA ILE A 269 31.28 2.24 7.59
C ILE A 269 31.55 3.61 8.26
N PRO A 270 31.38 3.74 9.59
CA PRO A 270 31.85 4.90 10.35
C PRO A 270 33.38 5.05 10.22
N LEU A 271 33.90 6.28 10.19
CA LEU A 271 35.35 6.54 10.15
C LEU A 271 36.11 5.90 11.31
N SER A 272 35.48 5.78 12.49
CA SER A 272 36.05 5.09 13.65
C SER A 272 36.33 3.60 13.41
N GLN A 273 35.60 2.96 12.48
CA GLN A 273 35.84 1.57 12.09
C GLN A 273 36.92 1.43 11.01
N ALA A 274 37.33 2.54 10.38
CA ALA A 274 38.39 2.60 9.37
C ALA A 274 39.76 2.97 9.98
N GLU A 275 39.96 2.70 11.26
CA GLU A 275 41.19 3.04 11.97
C GLU A 275 42.40 2.29 11.35
N GLY A 276 43.46 3.02 11.02
CA GLY A 276 44.64 2.49 10.32
C GLY A 276 44.54 2.41 8.79
N TRP A 277 43.40 2.76 8.19
CA TRP A 277 43.24 2.80 6.74
C TRP A 277 43.71 4.13 6.17
N LYS A 278 44.27 4.13 4.96
CA LYS A 278 44.74 5.36 4.31
C LYS A 278 43.57 6.09 3.65
N ALA A 279 43.59 7.42 3.68
CA ALA A 279 42.65 8.22 2.92
C ALA A 279 42.93 8.08 1.42
N CYS A 280 41.88 8.01 0.60
CA CYS A 280 42.05 7.97 -0.84
C CYS A 280 42.68 9.26 -1.38
N SER A 281 43.72 9.16 -2.21
CA SER A 281 44.38 10.33 -2.81
C SER A 281 43.49 11.26 -3.63
N ARG A 282 42.34 10.78 -4.13
CA ARG A 282 41.41 11.58 -4.96
C ARG A 282 40.24 12.19 -4.18
N CYS A 283 39.82 11.58 -3.08
CA CYS A 283 38.59 12.00 -2.37
C CYS A 283 38.72 11.95 -0.84
N GLY A 284 39.93 11.77 -0.33
CA GLY A 284 40.27 11.60 1.07
C GLY A 284 41.00 12.81 1.60
#